data_AF-D1P482-F1
#
_entry.id   AF-D1P482-F1
#
_cell.length_a   1.000
_cell.length_b   1.000
_cell.length_c   1.000
_cell.angle_alpha   90.00
_cell.angle_beta   90.00
_cell.angle_gamma   90.00
#
_symmetry.space_group_name_H-M   'P 1'
#
loop_
_entity.id
_entity.type
_entity.pdbx_description
1 polymer ?
#
loop_
_entity_poly.entity_id
_entity_poly.type
_entity_poly.pdbx_seq_one_letter_code
_entity_poly.pdbx_strand_id
1 'polypeptide(L)'
;MEKRERFIGASIHAVESLGSIPPVAAKLKFREASDFFDKQSFAQAIENKTISGAVCASIGFGDHVLMDEQGYPIDGKMVHLTRDTDFGCVLRSRFVLGASLSDPRTELSDEIGLELMRHCYNEFTYLSRFLPSLYYGEHANGEKAPLPW
;
A
#
# COMPACT_ATOMS: atom_id res chain seq x y z
N MET A 1 -10.21 11.20 -22.93
CA MET A 1 -9.80 10.16 -21.97
C MET A 1 -8.44 10.57 -21.44
N GLU A 2 -8.40 11.28 -20.32
CA GLU A 2 -7.13 11.63 -19.69
C GLU A 2 -6.45 10.36 -19.18
N LYS A 3 -5.16 10.24 -19.49
CA LYS A 3 -4.29 9.16 -19.01
C LYS A 3 -4.24 9.31 -17.48
N ARG A 4 -4.94 8.45 -16.73
CA ARG A 4 -4.60 8.24 -15.31
C ARG A 4 -3.11 7.93 -15.27
N GLU A 5 -2.31 8.81 -14.69
CA GLU A 5 -0.90 8.51 -14.44
C GLU A 5 -0.86 7.27 -13.57
N ARG A 6 -0.43 6.14 -14.15
CA ARG A 6 -0.35 4.87 -13.43
C ARG A 6 0.85 5.00 -12.50
N PHE A 7 0.59 4.98 -11.19
CA PHE A 7 1.63 4.99 -10.16
C PHE A 7 2.57 3.76 -10.23
N ILE A 8 2.21 2.74 -11.02
CA ILE A 8 3.01 1.54 -11.24
C ILE A 8 4.40 1.92 -11.81
N GLY A 9 5.45 1.42 -11.17
CA GLY A 9 6.84 1.73 -11.51
C GLY A 9 7.38 3.00 -10.85
N ALA A 10 6.52 3.84 -10.26
CA ALA A 10 6.98 5.00 -9.48
C ALA A 10 7.62 4.54 -8.16
N SER A 11 8.62 5.30 -7.73
CA SER A 11 9.31 5.10 -6.44
C SER A 11 8.93 6.19 -5.45
N ILE A 12 8.78 5.82 -4.18
CA ILE A 12 8.71 6.76 -3.07
C ILE A 12 9.94 6.52 -2.19
N HIS A 13 10.59 7.61 -1.82
CA HIS A 13 11.56 7.65 -0.75
C HIS A 13 10.97 8.50 0.37
N ALA A 14 10.68 7.87 1.49
CA ALA A 14 10.08 8.51 2.66
C ALA A 14 10.99 8.33 3.87
N VAL A 15 10.85 9.23 4.84
CA VAL A 15 11.41 9.07 6.18
C VAL A 15 10.22 9.10 7.13
N GLU A 16 9.93 7.97 7.74
CA GLU A 16 8.67 7.77 8.44
C GLU A 16 8.91 7.23 9.86
N SER A 17 8.18 7.76 10.82
CA SER A 17 8.10 7.15 12.15
C SER A 17 7.10 5.99 12.10
N LEU A 18 7.60 4.79 12.35
CA LEU A 18 6.74 3.62 12.53
C LEU A 18 6.32 3.55 14.00
N GLY A 19 5.22 4.22 14.32
CA GLY A 19 4.71 4.30 15.70
C GLY A 19 5.75 4.87 16.67
N SER A 20 6.25 4.06 17.61
CA SER A 20 7.31 4.45 18.55
C SER A 20 8.74 4.31 18.02
N ILE A 21 8.94 3.66 16.86
CA ILE A 21 10.26 3.54 16.24
C ILE A 21 10.67 4.92 15.69
N PRO A 22 11.91 5.39 15.98
CA PRO A 22 12.43 6.62 15.40
C PRO A 22 12.30 6.65 13.88
N PRO A 23 12.30 7.85 13.25
CA PRO A 23 12.15 7.97 11.81
C PRO A 23 13.13 7.06 11.06
N VAL A 24 12.60 6.16 10.24
CA VAL A 24 13.35 5.23 9.42
C VAL A 24 13.15 5.57 7.95
N ALA A 25 14.23 5.53 7.17
CA ALA A 25 14.13 5.67 5.73
C ALA A 25 13.38 4.46 5.16
N ALA A 26 12.37 4.71 4.34
CA ALA A 26 11.64 3.71 3.59
C ALA A 26 11.83 3.97 2.09
N LYS A 27 12.17 2.92 1.35
CA LYS A 27 12.17 2.96 -0.11
C LYS A 27 11.14 1.97 -0.60
N LEU A 28 10.26 2.44 -1.47
CA LEU A 28 9.22 1.61 -2.05
C LEU A 28 9.06 1.90 -3.53
N LYS A 29 8.73 0.87 -4.31
CA LYS A 29 8.49 0.98 -5.74
C LYS A 29 7.27 0.17 -6.12
N PHE A 30 6.28 0.83 -6.71
CA PHE A 30 4.99 0.22 -7.01
C PHE A 30 5.10 -0.78 -8.16
N ARG A 31 4.30 -1.84 -8.06
CA ARG A 31 4.32 -3.01 -8.93
C ARG A 31 2.91 -3.42 -9.31
N GLU A 32 2.79 -4.11 -10.44
CA GLU A 32 1.49 -4.65 -10.88
C GLU A 32 1.02 -5.71 -9.89
N ALA A 33 -0.29 -5.80 -9.62
CA ALA A 33 -0.83 -6.82 -8.71
C ALA A 33 -0.50 -8.26 -9.16
N SER A 34 -0.35 -8.47 -10.48
CA SER A 34 0.06 -9.76 -11.05
C SER A 34 1.50 -10.19 -10.71
N ASP A 35 2.30 -9.31 -10.12
CA ASP A 35 3.62 -9.68 -9.56
C ASP A 35 3.50 -10.36 -8.19
N PHE A 36 2.32 -10.29 -7.55
CA PHE A 36 2.05 -10.81 -6.20
C PHE A 36 1.01 -11.91 -6.19
N PHE A 37 0.10 -11.90 -7.17
CA PHE A 37 -1.03 -12.81 -7.26
C PHE A 37 -1.04 -13.53 -8.60
N ASP A 38 -1.64 -14.73 -8.59
CA ASP A 38 -2.01 -15.39 -9.84
C ASP A 38 -2.95 -14.50 -10.67
N LYS A 39 -2.66 -14.38 -11.96
CA LYS A 39 -3.34 -13.45 -12.87
C LYS A 39 -4.82 -13.79 -13.02
N GLN A 40 -5.14 -15.07 -13.18
CA GLN A 40 -6.51 -15.52 -13.39
C GLN A 40 -7.34 -15.34 -12.13
N SER A 41 -6.79 -15.75 -10.98
CA SER A 41 -7.46 -15.62 -9.68
C SER A 41 -7.71 -14.16 -9.31
N PHE A 42 -6.73 -13.28 -9.58
CA PHE A 42 -6.90 -11.84 -9.32
C PHE A 42 -7.97 -11.22 -10.23
N ALA A 43 -7.93 -11.51 -11.53
CA ALA A 43 -8.94 -11.03 -12.48
C ALA A 43 -10.35 -11.49 -12.08
N GLN A 44 -10.50 -12.76 -11.70
CA GLN A 44 -11.76 -13.31 -11.23
C GLN A 44 -12.23 -12.64 -9.93
N ALA A 45 -11.32 -12.31 -9.01
CA ALA A 45 -11.67 -11.61 -7.77
C ALA A 45 -12.18 -10.18 -8.02
N ILE A 46 -11.63 -9.48 -9.02
CA ILE A 46 -12.13 -8.17 -9.48
C ILE A 46 -13.50 -8.32 -10.13
N GLU A 47 -13.66 -9.27 -11.06
CA GLU A 47 -14.93 -9.54 -11.75
C GLU A 47 -16.06 -9.88 -10.77
N ASN A 48 -15.76 -10.71 -9.78
CA ASN A 48 -16.69 -11.09 -8.71
C ASN A 48 -16.85 -10.02 -7.62
N LYS A 49 -16.25 -8.83 -7.78
CA LYS A 49 -16.28 -7.72 -6.80
C LYS A 49 -15.82 -8.11 -5.40
N THR A 50 -15.03 -9.16 -5.27
CA THR A 50 -14.41 -9.56 -4.00
C THR A 50 -13.25 -8.62 -3.64
N ILE A 51 -12.65 -8.01 -4.66
CA ILE A 51 -11.66 -6.93 -4.59
C ILE A 51 -12.15 -5.83 -5.53
N SER A 52 -12.04 -4.56 -5.13
CA SER A 52 -12.32 -3.40 -5.99
C SER A 52 -11.05 -2.69 -6.48
N GLY A 53 -9.91 -2.96 -5.85
CA GLY A 53 -8.62 -2.35 -6.21
C GLY A 53 -7.45 -2.95 -5.44
N ALA A 54 -6.25 -2.69 -5.96
CA ALA A 54 -5.00 -3.16 -5.37
C ALA A 54 -3.89 -2.12 -5.54
N VAL A 55 -3.14 -1.88 -4.46
CA VAL A 55 -1.90 -1.11 -4.46
C VAL A 55 -0.81 -2.01 -3.91
N CYS A 56 0.15 -2.37 -4.75
CA CYS A 56 1.22 -3.30 -4.39
C CYS A 56 2.58 -2.66 -4.64
N ALA A 57 3.55 -2.93 -3.76
CA ALA A 57 4.90 -2.42 -3.88
C ALA A 57 5.93 -3.42 -3.35
N SER A 58 7.14 -3.33 -3.89
CA SER A 58 8.34 -3.77 -3.19
C SER A 58 8.74 -2.69 -2.20
N ILE A 59 9.13 -3.07 -0.97
CA ILE A 59 9.49 -2.14 0.11
C ILE A 59 10.78 -2.61 0.79
N GLY A 60 11.57 -1.66 1.29
CA GLY A 60 12.69 -1.92 2.20
C GLY A 60 12.92 -0.73 3.13
N PHE A 61 13.51 -1.02 4.29
CA PHE A 61 13.75 -0.04 5.35
C PHE A 61 15.25 0.19 5.59
N GLY A 62 15.60 1.38 6.06
CA GLY A 62 16.96 1.79 6.40
C GLY A 62 17.71 2.45 5.24
N ASP A 63 18.96 2.85 5.51
CA ASP A 63 19.77 3.61 4.54
C ASP A 63 20.29 2.72 3.40
N HIS A 64 20.48 1.43 3.69
CA HIS A 64 21.11 0.43 2.81
C HIS A 64 20.13 -0.62 2.29
N VAL A 65 18.99 -0.17 1.76
CA VAL A 65 18.02 -1.08 1.10
C VAL A 65 18.66 -1.72 -0.14
N LEU A 66 18.69 -3.05 -0.15
CA LEU A 66 19.09 -3.85 -1.30
C LEU A 66 18.02 -3.79 -2.41
N MET A 67 18.48 -3.66 -3.65
CA MET A 67 17.63 -3.51 -4.83
C MET A 67 17.97 -4.57 -5.88
N ASP A 68 17.00 -4.97 -6.69
CA ASP A 68 17.24 -5.76 -7.90
C ASP A 68 17.77 -4.88 -9.06
N GLU A 69 18.08 -5.52 -10.19
CA GLU A 69 18.58 -4.85 -11.40
C GLU A 69 17.58 -3.83 -11.97
N GLN A 70 16.30 -3.97 -11.65
CA GLN A 70 15.22 -3.08 -12.09
C GLN A 70 14.92 -1.98 -11.05
N GLY A 71 15.68 -1.92 -9.95
CA GLY A 71 15.57 -0.93 -8.89
C GLY A 71 14.38 -1.14 -7.95
N TYR A 72 13.88 -2.37 -7.81
CA TYR A 72 12.90 -2.72 -6.79
C TYR A 72 13.59 -3.18 -5.51
N PRO A 73 13.14 -2.74 -4.33
CA PRO A 73 13.56 -3.35 -3.07
C PRO A 73 13.32 -4.86 -3.09
N ILE A 74 14.31 -5.63 -2.61
CA ILE A 74 14.20 -7.10 -2.56
C ILE A 74 13.82 -7.63 -1.18
N ASP A 75 13.80 -6.77 -0.15
CA ASP A 75 13.57 -7.21 1.22
C ASP A 75 12.10 -7.48 1.54
N GLY A 76 11.20 -6.60 1.10
CA GLY A 76 9.81 -6.62 1.53
C GLY A 76 8.80 -6.46 0.42
N LYS A 77 7.58 -6.88 0.72
CA LYS A 77 6.38 -6.74 -0.10
C LYS A 77 5.29 -6.05 0.70
N MET A 78 4.69 -5.03 0.10
CA MET A 78 3.52 -4.33 0.62
C MET A 78 2.34 -4.58 -0.31
N VAL A 79 1.21 -4.95 0.28
CA VAL A 79 -0.04 -5.19 -0.44
C VAL A 79 -1.18 -4.50 0.30
N HIS A 80 -1.89 -3.63 -0.39
CA HIS A 80 -3.17 -3.09 0.04
C HIS A 80 -4.25 -3.50 -0.96
N LEU A 81 -5.28 -4.18 -0.46
CA LEU A 81 -6.44 -4.56 -1.26
C LEU A 81 -7.67 -3.81 -0.76
N THR A 82 -8.42 -3.21 -1.67
CA THR A 82 -9.70 -2.57 -1.36
C THR A 82 -10.85 -3.50 -1.72
N ARG A 83 -11.95 -3.39 -0.98
CA ARG A 83 -13.23 -4.00 -1.33
C ARG A 83 -14.34 -3.02 -1.01
N ASP A 84 -15.15 -2.72 -2.02
CA ASP A 84 -16.33 -1.88 -1.85
C ASP A 84 -17.39 -2.59 -1.02
N THR A 85 -18.15 -1.79 -0.28
CA THR A 85 -19.26 -2.20 0.60
C THR A 85 -20.39 -1.21 0.42
N ASP A 86 -21.58 -1.52 0.90
CA ASP A 86 -22.75 -0.65 0.76
C ASP A 86 -22.59 0.74 1.40
N PHE A 87 -21.61 0.90 2.31
CA PHE A 87 -21.36 2.12 3.07
C PHE A 87 -19.95 2.71 2.84
N GLY A 88 -19.23 2.26 1.83
CA GLY A 88 -17.87 2.75 1.52
C GLY A 88 -16.95 1.63 1.08
N CYS A 89 -15.72 1.58 1.61
CA CYS A 89 -14.72 0.58 1.24
C CYS A 89 -13.93 0.10 2.46
N VAL A 90 -13.53 -1.16 2.43
CA VAL A 90 -12.58 -1.75 3.38
C VAL A 90 -11.21 -1.90 2.73
N LEU A 91 -10.18 -1.39 3.40
CA LEU A 91 -8.78 -1.62 3.02
C LEU A 91 -8.18 -2.76 3.86
N ARG A 92 -7.57 -3.74 3.21
CA ARG A 92 -6.82 -4.83 3.87
C ARG A 92 -5.35 -4.74 3.49
N SER A 93 -4.52 -4.46 4.48
CA SER A 93 -3.07 -4.32 4.33
C SER A 93 -2.34 -5.61 4.73
N ARG A 94 -1.26 -5.92 4.01
CA ARG A 94 -0.31 -6.99 4.32
C ARG A 94 1.10 -6.49 4.03
N PHE A 95 2.01 -6.77 4.97
CA PHE A 95 3.42 -6.53 4.83
C PHE A 95 4.14 -7.86 5.07
N VAL A 96 5.02 -8.23 4.15
CA VAL A 96 5.88 -9.40 4.27
C VAL A 96 7.31 -8.89 4.16
N LEU A 97 8.10 -9.04 5.21
CA LEU A 97 9.42 -8.42 5.36
C LEU A 97 10.51 -9.47 5.59
N GLY A 98 11.76 -9.07 5.41
CA GLY A 98 12.92 -9.91 5.72
C GLY A 98 13.28 -10.91 4.63
N ALA A 99 12.76 -10.80 3.40
CA ALA A 99 13.10 -11.73 2.32
C ALA A 99 14.58 -11.66 1.92
N SER A 100 15.28 -10.59 2.28
CA SER A 100 16.73 -10.45 2.07
C SER A 100 17.59 -10.98 3.22
N LEU A 101 16.97 -11.32 4.36
CA LEU A 101 17.67 -11.81 5.56
C LEU A 101 17.95 -13.31 5.46
N SER A 102 18.99 -13.77 6.16
CA SER A 102 19.39 -15.18 6.16
C SER A 102 18.50 -16.04 7.06
N ASP A 103 18.12 -15.51 8.22
CA ASP A 103 17.15 -16.03 9.15
C ASP A 103 16.23 -14.89 9.66
N PRO A 104 15.15 -14.58 8.93
CA PRO A 104 14.25 -13.49 9.26
C PRO A 104 13.60 -13.65 10.65
N ARG A 105 13.52 -14.87 11.19
CA ARG A 105 12.85 -15.12 12.49
C ARG A 105 13.68 -14.63 13.67
N THR A 106 15.00 -14.53 13.48
CA THR A 106 15.92 -14.04 14.51
C THR A 106 16.45 -12.65 14.20
N GLU A 107 16.53 -12.30 12.91
CA GLU A 107 17.12 -11.04 12.46
C GLU A 107 16.09 -9.90 12.36
N LEU A 108 14.79 -10.20 12.22
CA LEU A 108 13.74 -9.21 12.18
C LEU A 108 12.99 -9.17 13.53
N SER A 109 13.03 -8.02 14.20
CA SER A 109 12.30 -7.82 15.46
C SER A 109 10.78 -7.82 15.23
N ASP A 110 10.05 -8.55 16.07
CA ASP A 110 8.58 -8.51 16.12
C ASP A 110 8.03 -7.09 16.37
N GLU A 111 8.80 -6.22 17.03
CA GLU A 111 8.46 -4.82 17.26
C GLU A 111 8.23 -4.07 15.94
N ILE A 112 9.00 -4.37 14.89
CA ILE A 112 8.83 -3.77 13.56
C ILE A 112 7.45 -4.13 13.00
N GLY A 113 7.03 -5.39 13.14
CA GLY A 113 5.72 -5.84 12.69
C GLY A 113 4.58 -5.16 13.45
N LEU A 114 4.70 -5.06 14.78
CA LEU A 114 3.71 -4.39 15.63
C LEU A 114 3.57 -2.91 15.28
N GLU A 115 4.69 -2.20 15.17
CA GLU A 115 4.68 -0.76 14.95
C GLU A 115 4.30 -0.40 13.52
N LEU A 116 4.66 -1.22 12.52
CA LEU A 116 4.16 -1.07 11.15
C LEU A 116 2.64 -1.28 11.07
N MET A 117 2.10 -2.25 11.82
CA MET A 117 0.65 -2.43 11.95
C MET A 117 -0.02 -1.18 12.54
N ARG A 118 0.54 -0.62 13.62
CA ARG A 118 0.01 0.61 14.25
C ARG A 118 0.07 1.81 13.30
N HIS A 119 1.21 2.00 12.64
CA HIS A 119 1.44 3.05 11.66
C HIS A 119 0.38 2.97 10.55
N CYS A 120 0.27 1.81 9.89
CA CYS A 120 -0.69 1.58 8.83
C CYS A 120 -2.14 1.76 9.31
N TYR A 121 -2.47 1.31 10.53
CA TYR A 121 -3.81 1.50 11.08
C TYR A 121 -4.14 2.97 11.29
N ASN A 122 -3.24 3.74 11.90
CA ASN A 122 -3.45 5.16 12.17
C ASN A 122 -3.55 5.97 10.87
N GLU A 123 -2.60 5.78 9.95
CA GLU A 123 -2.55 6.49 8.67
C GLU A 123 -3.85 6.33 7.88
N PHE A 124 -4.27 5.08 7.63
CA PHE A 124 -5.48 4.83 6.85
C PHE A 124 -6.77 5.16 7.63
N THR A 125 -6.76 5.09 8.96
CA THR A 125 -7.89 5.57 9.78
C THR A 125 -8.07 7.08 9.63
N TYR A 126 -6.99 7.86 9.60
CA TYR A 126 -7.07 9.30 9.36
C TYR A 126 -7.45 9.62 7.92
N LEU A 127 -6.80 8.98 6.95
CA LEU A 127 -7.12 9.16 5.53
C LEU A 127 -8.61 8.90 5.27
N SER A 128 -9.19 7.86 5.87
CA SER A 128 -10.61 7.52 5.68
C SER A 128 -11.58 8.63 6.11
N ARG A 129 -11.15 9.57 6.97
CA ARG A 129 -12.02 10.65 7.49
C ARG A 129 -12.19 11.82 6.54
N PHE A 130 -11.24 12.02 5.63
CA PHE A 130 -11.27 13.17 4.73
C PHE A 130 -11.06 12.82 3.25
N LEU A 131 -10.68 11.57 2.92
CA LEU A 131 -10.45 11.16 1.54
C LEU A 131 -11.65 11.41 0.61
N PRO A 132 -12.91 11.09 0.96
CA PRO A 132 -14.04 11.40 0.08
C PRO A 132 -14.17 12.90 -0.20
N SER A 133 -14.06 13.73 0.83
CA SER A 133 -14.15 15.19 0.71
C SER A 133 -13.03 15.77 -0.15
N LEU A 134 -11.79 15.28 0.04
CA LEU A 134 -10.64 15.66 -0.76
C LEU A 134 -10.85 15.28 -2.23
N TYR A 135 -11.30 14.05 -2.49
CA TYR A 135 -11.57 13.58 -3.84
C TYR A 135 -12.59 14.48 -4.55
N TYR A 136 -13.73 14.78 -3.94
CA TYR A 136 -14.74 15.66 -4.55
C TYR A 136 -14.26 17.10 -4.71
N GLY A 137 -13.45 17.61 -3.78
CA GLY A 137 -12.85 18.94 -3.88
C GLY A 137 -11.92 19.08 -5.10
N GLU A 138 -11.10 18.06 -5.35
CA GLU A 138 -10.14 18.04 -6.48
C GLU A 138 -10.79 17.65 -7.81
N HIS A 139 -11.88 16.87 -7.79
CA HIS A 139 -12.57 16.36 -8.98
C HIS A 139 -13.91 17.07 -9.25
N ALA A 140 -14.06 18.31 -8.77
CA ALA A 140 -15.23 19.16 -8.95
C ALA A 140 -15.40 19.64 -10.42
N ASN A 141 -15.47 18.69 -11.36
CA ASN A 141 -15.73 18.86 -12.80
C ASN A 141 -16.89 17.96 -13.26
N GLY A 142 -17.93 17.81 -12.42
CA GLY A 142 -19.22 17.24 -12.82
C GLY A 142 -19.73 16.05 -12.01
N GLU A 143 -18.93 15.49 -11.09
CA GLU A 143 -19.41 14.47 -10.16
C GLU A 143 -20.19 15.13 -9.01
N LYS A 144 -21.47 14.77 -8.86
CA LYS A 144 -22.27 15.23 -7.72
C LYS A 144 -21.84 14.46 -6.48
N ALA A 145 -21.30 15.16 -5.49
CA ALA A 145 -21.08 14.58 -4.18
C ALA A 145 -22.43 14.05 -3.62
N PRO A 146 -22.47 12.85 -3.01
CA PRO A 146 -23.65 12.39 -2.32
C PRO A 146 -23.99 13.38 -1.20
N LEU A 147 -25.28 13.68 -1.06
CA LEU A 147 -25.75 14.56 0.00
C LEU A 147 -25.54 13.85 1.36
N PRO A 148 -25.15 14.58 2.42
CA PRO A 148 -24.96 14.00 3.75
C PRO A 148 -26.25 13.49 4.42
N TRP A 149 -27.42 13.68 3.79
CA TRP A 149 -28.76 13.38 4.31
C TRP A 149 -29.66 12.77 3.23
#